data_AF-A0A4Q5QUW5-F1
#
_entry.id   AF-A0A4Q5QUW5-F1
#
_cell.length_a   1.000
_cell.length_b   1.000
_cell.length_c   1.000
_cell.angle_alpha   90.00
_cell.angle_beta   90.00
_cell.angle_gamma   90.00
#
_symmetry.space_group_name_H-M   'P 1'
#
loop_
_entity.id
_entity.type
_entity.pdbx_description
1 polymer ?
#
loop_
_entity_poly.entity_id
_entity_poly.type
_entity_poly.pdbx_seq_one_letter_code
_entity_poly.pdbx_strand_id
1 'polypeptide(L)'
;GYMGVGQFALSLISPTGTRTRANSKTNERARYNYLYTSATALNTGSVGGAFYKTTPYPMLTYQENLLILAEADARVNGFAAGLARLNTYRAYLATGGYLTTNYVVAANLKYDAYVATDFNAGGLENATTPALTPVRALLREILEERYVTFMGQIEGFNDVRRTVNETDIRVPLTPNVGNQLPARFLYPQSEVDRNSSVPTPIPSIFVPTTVNQ
;
A
#
# COMPACT_ATOMS: atom_id res chain seq x y z
N GLY A 1 -2.28 -1.50 -12.41
CA GLY A 1 -3.63 -1.63 -11.83
C GLY A 1 -3.54 -2.09 -10.38
N TYR A 2 -4.54 -1.77 -9.56
CA TYR A 2 -4.50 -1.94 -8.10
C TYR A 2 -5.01 -3.33 -7.63
N MET A 3 -6.07 -3.84 -8.25
CA MET A 3 -6.91 -4.95 -7.74
C MET A 3 -7.00 -6.18 -8.68
N GLY A 4 -6.07 -6.33 -9.63
CA GLY A 4 -6.23 -7.30 -10.73
C GLY A 4 -5.21 -8.44 -10.73
N VAL A 5 -5.35 -9.30 -11.75
CA VAL A 5 -4.38 -10.35 -12.12
C VAL A 5 -3.06 -9.74 -12.58
N GLY A 6 -1.94 -10.30 -12.13
CA GLY A 6 -0.60 -9.84 -12.52
C GLY A 6 -0.27 -8.41 -12.08
N GLN A 7 -1.01 -7.87 -11.10
CA GLN A 7 -0.87 -6.49 -10.64
C GLN A 7 0.18 -6.35 -9.53
N PHE A 8 0.61 -5.11 -9.29
CA PHE A 8 1.71 -4.81 -8.38
C PHE A 8 1.46 -5.34 -6.96
N ALA A 9 0.27 -5.12 -6.40
CA ALA A 9 -0.02 -5.54 -5.02
C ALA A 9 0.06 -7.07 -4.84
N LEU A 10 -0.44 -7.82 -5.82
CA LEU A 10 -0.31 -9.27 -5.87
C LEU A 10 1.17 -9.70 -5.89
N SER A 11 2.02 -9.01 -6.64
CA SER A 11 3.45 -9.34 -6.72
C SER A 11 4.22 -9.12 -5.42
N LEU A 12 3.72 -8.23 -4.54
CA LEU A 12 4.30 -7.98 -3.22
C LEU A 12 3.98 -9.11 -2.22
N ILE A 13 2.76 -9.64 -2.26
CA ILE A 13 2.30 -10.58 -1.22
C ILE A 13 2.21 -12.04 -1.68
N SER A 14 2.34 -12.28 -2.99
CA SER A 14 2.39 -13.65 -3.51
C SER A 14 3.65 -14.37 -3.00
N PRO A 15 3.54 -15.64 -2.55
CA PRO A 15 4.68 -16.45 -2.12
C PRO A 15 5.73 -16.70 -3.21
N THR A 16 5.34 -16.57 -4.48
CA THR A 16 6.21 -16.73 -5.66
C THR A 16 6.42 -15.40 -6.39
N GLY A 17 6.02 -14.28 -5.78
CA GLY A 17 6.15 -12.95 -6.36
C GLY A 17 7.62 -12.55 -6.50
N THR A 18 8.01 -12.04 -7.66
CA THR A 18 9.38 -11.53 -7.91
C THR A 18 9.67 -10.22 -7.17
N ARG A 19 8.62 -9.56 -6.66
CA ARG A 19 8.70 -8.34 -5.86
C ARG A 19 8.24 -8.60 -4.42
N THR A 20 8.29 -9.86 -3.98
CA THR A 20 7.73 -10.22 -2.69
C THR A 20 8.38 -9.42 -1.57
N ARG A 21 7.55 -8.94 -0.65
CA ARG A 21 7.98 -8.29 0.58
C ARG A 21 8.20 -9.28 1.73
N ALA A 22 7.92 -10.56 1.48
CA ALA A 22 8.23 -11.60 2.44
C ALA A 22 9.74 -11.66 2.67
N ASN A 23 10.12 -11.81 3.94
CA ASN A 23 11.50 -11.90 4.37
C ASN A 23 11.57 -12.75 5.66
N SER A 24 12.73 -12.83 6.30
CA SER A 24 12.89 -13.64 7.52
C SER A 24 11.98 -13.23 8.68
N LYS A 25 11.43 -12.01 8.65
CA LYS A 25 10.51 -11.43 9.66
C LYS A 25 9.07 -11.25 9.18
N THR A 26 8.79 -11.47 7.89
CA THR A 26 7.48 -11.21 7.28
C THR A 26 7.02 -12.40 6.45
N ASN A 27 5.84 -12.94 6.75
CA ASN A 27 5.14 -13.95 5.94
C ASN A 27 3.75 -13.46 5.57
N GLU A 28 3.58 -13.16 4.28
CA GLU A 28 2.34 -12.62 3.71
C GLU A 28 1.30 -13.68 3.35
N ARG A 29 1.58 -14.98 3.55
CA ARG A 29 0.72 -16.06 3.03
C ARG A 29 -0.72 -15.98 3.52
N ALA A 30 -0.93 -15.65 4.80
CA ALA A 30 -2.28 -15.47 5.36
C ALA A 30 -3.03 -14.33 4.67
N ARG A 31 -2.36 -13.17 4.48
CA ARG A 31 -2.94 -12.00 3.83
C ARG A 31 -3.21 -12.24 2.34
N TYR A 32 -2.29 -12.92 1.65
CA TYR A 32 -2.47 -13.36 0.27
C TYR A 32 -3.74 -14.20 0.12
N ASN A 33 -3.93 -15.24 0.95
CA ASN A 33 -5.12 -16.08 0.88
C ASN A 33 -6.42 -15.30 1.21
N TYR A 34 -6.33 -14.30 2.09
CA TYR A 34 -7.48 -13.45 2.42
C TYR A 34 -7.91 -12.56 1.24
N LEU A 35 -6.95 -12.01 0.50
CA LEU A 35 -7.19 -11.10 -0.63
C LEU A 35 -7.42 -11.82 -1.96
N TYR A 36 -6.81 -13.01 -2.15
CA TYR A 36 -6.75 -13.73 -3.41
C TYR A 36 -7.05 -15.23 -3.24
N THR A 37 -7.70 -15.83 -4.23
CA THR A 37 -7.86 -17.30 -4.34
C THR A 37 -6.82 -17.93 -5.27
N SER A 38 -6.23 -17.14 -6.16
CA SER A 38 -5.11 -17.53 -7.03
C SER A 38 -4.32 -16.30 -7.47
N ALA A 39 -3.20 -16.50 -8.18
CA ALA A 39 -2.44 -15.42 -8.82
C ALA A 39 -3.24 -14.66 -9.91
N THR A 40 -4.47 -15.10 -10.20
CA THR A 40 -5.34 -14.53 -11.22
C THR A 40 -6.75 -14.25 -10.71
N ALA A 41 -7.00 -14.31 -9.40
CA ALA A 41 -8.36 -14.11 -8.89
C ALA A 41 -8.35 -13.51 -7.49
N LEU A 42 -9.15 -12.44 -7.32
CA LEU A 42 -9.52 -11.91 -6.02
C LEU A 42 -10.37 -12.93 -5.26
N ASN A 43 -10.30 -12.88 -3.94
CA ASN A 43 -11.10 -13.74 -3.07
C ASN A 43 -12.52 -13.19 -2.90
N THR A 44 -13.36 -13.40 -3.93
CA THR A 44 -14.78 -13.04 -3.95
C THR A 44 -15.72 -14.20 -3.59
N GLY A 45 -15.21 -15.44 -3.67
CA GLY A 45 -16.02 -16.66 -3.58
C GLY A 45 -15.95 -17.40 -2.24
N SER A 46 -14.93 -17.18 -1.42
CA SER A 46 -14.71 -17.93 -0.18
C SER A 46 -15.23 -17.15 1.04
N VAL A 47 -16.00 -17.82 1.90
CA VAL A 47 -16.59 -17.21 3.11
C VAL A 47 -15.50 -16.55 3.97
N GLY A 48 -15.71 -15.28 4.29
CA GLY A 48 -14.77 -14.46 5.07
C GLY A 48 -13.58 -13.91 4.28
N GLY A 49 -13.47 -14.17 2.97
CA GLY A 49 -12.48 -13.54 2.11
C GLY A 49 -12.72 -12.03 1.99
N ALA A 50 -11.69 -11.27 1.62
CA ALA A 50 -11.73 -9.81 1.61
C ALA A 50 -12.85 -9.20 0.75
N PHE A 51 -13.24 -9.89 -0.32
CA PHE A 51 -14.27 -9.43 -1.27
C PHE A 51 -15.49 -10.35 -1.31
N TYR A 52 -15.66 -11.18 -0.28
CA TYR A 52 -16.84 -12.01 -0.15
C TYR A 52 -18.08 -11.14 0.11
N LYS A 53 -19.23 -11.53 -0.44
CA LYS A 53 -20.48 -10.73 -0.45
C LYS A 53 -20.98 -10.25 0.92
N THR A 54 -20.59 -10.90 2.03
CA THR A 54 -20.96 -10.50 3.40
C THR A 54 -19.81 -9.90 4.20
N THR A 55 -18.62 -9.78 3.61
CA THR A 55 -17.47 -9.16 4.27
C THR A 55 -17.71 -7.65 4.35
N PRO A 56 -17.55 -7.03 5.53
CA PRO A 56 -17.70 -5.59 5.67
C PRO A 56 -16.72 -4.85 4.76
N TYR A 57 -17.20 -3.76 4.15
CA TYR A 57 -16.37 -2.83 3.41
C TYR A 57 -16.16 -1.58 4.26
N PRO A 58 -15.06 -1.49 5.02
CA PRO A 58 -14.87 -0.40 5.98
C PRO A 58 -14.53 0.91 5.27
N MET A 59 -14.98 2.03 5.84
CA MET A 59 -14.67 3.38 5.36
C MET A 59 -13.41 3.96 5.99
N LEU A 60 -13.18 3.63 7.26
CA LEU A 60 -12.01 4.03 8.04
C LEU A 60 -11.59 2.84 8.90
N THR A 61 -10.29 2.65 9.06
CA THR A 61 -9.79 1.43 9.69
C THR A 61 -8.72 1.68 10.73
N TYR A 62 -8.57 0.73 11.66
CA TYR A 62 -7.52 0.80 12.67
C TYR A 62 -6.12 0.73 12.04
N GLN A 63 -5.95 -0.15 11.05
CA GLN A 63 -4.70 -0.29 10.30
C GLN A 63 -4.30 0.99 9.55
N GLU A 64 -5.28 1.70 8.97
CA GLU A 64 -5.04 3.00 8.34
C GLU A 64 -4.53 4.02 9.35
N ASN A 65 -5.19 4.16 10.50
CA ASN A 65 -4.75 5.08 11.55
C ASN A 65 -3.32 4.76 12.03
N LEU A 66 -2.99 3.49 12.26
CA LEU A 66 -1.64 3.10 12.68
C LEU A 66 -0.58 3.44 11.63
N LEU A 67 -0.87 3.23 10.35
CA LEU A 67 0.07 3.50 9.27
C LEU A 67 0.21 5.00 8.96
N ILE A 68 -0.86 5.78 9.12
CA ILE A 68 -0.80 7.26 9.07
C ILE A 68 0.12 7.76 10.19
N LEU A 69 -0.05 7.26 11.42
CA LEU A 69 0.81 7.62 12.54
C LEU A 69 2.27 7.21 12.28
N ALA A 70 2.50 6.03 11.69
CA ALA A 70 3.85 5.58 11.37
C ALA A 70 4.55 6.49 10.35
N GLU A 71 3.86 6.86 9.25
CA GLU A 71 4.43 7.79 8.28
C GLU A 71 4.65 9.18 8.89
N ALA A 72 3.66 9.70 9.64
CA ALA A 72 3.74 11.01 10.26
C ALA A 72 4.92 11.11 11.23
N ASP A 73 5.07 10.14 12.14
CA ASP A 73 6.19 10.13 13.09
C ASP A 73 7.53 9.89 12.38
N ALA A 74 7.60 9.06 11.34
CA ALA A 74 8.82 8.90 10.56
C ALA A 74 9.25 10.22 9.89
N ARG A 75 8.29 11.02 9.40
CA ARG A 75 8.56 12.31 8.73
C ARG A 75 8.88 13.44 9.71
N VAL A 76 8.19 13.51 10.85
CA VAL A 76 8.30 14.62 11.81
C VAL A 76 9.34 14.33 12.89
N ASN A 77 9.29 13.13 13.45
CA ASN A 77 10.07 12.73 14.63
C ASN A 77 11.24 11.78 14.28
N GLY A 78 11.35 11.36 13.01
CA GLY A 78 12.47 10.59 12.49
C GLY A 78 12.35 9.07 12.69
N PHE A 79 13.45 8.38 12.38
CA PHE A 79 13.50 6.92 12.23
C PHE A 79 12.99 6.15 13.45
N ALA A 80 13.47 6.48 14.66
CA ALA A 80 13.13 5.72 15.86
C ALA A 80 11.62 5.79 16.20
N ALA A 81 11.02 6.97 16.07
CA ALA A 81 9.59 7.18 16.32
C ALA A 81 8.75 6.45 15.27
N GLY A 82 9.08 6.60 13.99
CA GLY A 82 8.40 5.89 12.90
C GLY A 82 8.50 4.36 13.02
N LEU A 83 9.67 3.83 13.39
CA LEU A 83 9.89 2.40 13.57
C LEU A 83 9.05 1.85 14.74
N ALA A 84 8.94 2.60 15.85
CA ALA A 84 8.09 2.20 16.98
C ALA A 84 6.62 2.10 16.57
N ARG A 85 6.12 3.04 15.76
CA ARG A 85 4.75 3.01 15.21
C ARG A 85 4.55 1.86 14.23
N LEU A 86 5.49 1.65 13.30
CA LEU A 86 5.43 0.52 12.37
C LEU A 86 5.41 -0.81 13.13
N ASN A 87 6.26 -0.98 14.15
CA ASN A 87 6.27 -2.19 14.96
C ASN A 87 4.99 -2.39 15.78
N THR A 88 4.30 -1.31 16.17
CA THR A 88 2.95 -1.40 16.76
C THR A 88 1.96 -2.02 15.78
N TYR A 89 2.01 -1.60 14.51
CA TYR A 89 1.19 -2.17 13.45
C TYR A 89 1.58 -3.63 13.13
N ARG A 90 2.87 -3.95 13.08
CA ARG A 90 3.35 -5.33 12.87
C ARG A 90 2.90 -6.27 13.99
N ALA A 91 2.92 -5.81 15.24
CA ALA A 91 2.37 -6.57 16.37
C ALA A 91 0.87 -6.84 16.22
N TYR A 92 0.09 -5.86 15.72
CA TYR A 92 -1.31 -6.07 15.37
C TYR A 92 -1.50 -7.11 14.26
N LEU A 93 -0.68 -7.09 13.22
CA LEU A 93 -0.74 -8.10 12.16
C LEU A 93 -0.35 -9.50 12.64
N ALA A 94 0.59 -9.60 13.58
CA ALA A 94 1.02 -10.88 14.15
C ALA A 94 -0.11 -11.62 14.90
N THR A 95 -1.18 -10.94 15.32
CA THR A 95 -2.37 -11.57 15.94
C THR A 95 -3.43 -12.01 14.92
N GLY A 96 -3.19 -11.77 13.63
CA GLY A 96 -4.16 -11.95 12.54
C GLY A 96 -4.75 -10.63 12.06
N GLY A 97 -4.51 -9.53 12.78
CA GLY A 97 -4.87 -8.19 12.37
C GLY A 97 -6.35 -8.05 11.99
N TYR A 98 -6.58 -7.63 10.74
CA TYR A 98 -7.92 -7.43 10.17
C TYR A 98 -8.42 -8.65 9.37
N LEU A 99 -7.66 -9.74 9.33
CA LEU A 99 -8.06 -10.96 8.61
C LEU A 99 -9.22 -11.64 9.36
N THR A 100 -10.16 -12.21 8.63
CA THR A 100 -11.19 -13.05 9.27
C THR A 100 -10.57 -14.36 9.77
N THR A 101 -11.16 -14.94 10.82
CA THR A 101 -10.61 -16.12 11.52
C THR A 101 -10.24 -17.27 10.59
N ASN A 102 -10.97 -17.47 9.49
CA ASN A 102 -10.70 -18.51 8.49
C ASN A 102 -9.31 -18.38 7.81
N TYR A 103 -8.71 -17.19 7.85
CA TYR A 103 -7.42 -16.89 7.19
C TYR A 103 -6.29 -16.68 8.20
N VAL A 104 -6.58 -16.76 9.51
CA VAL A 104 -5.58 -16.67 10.57
C VAL A 104 -4.99 -18.07 10.81
N VAL A 105 -3.97 -18.41 10.03
CA VAL A 105 -3.22 -19.67 10.18
C VAL A 105 -1.81 -19.34 10.64
N ALA A 106 -1.45 -19.77 11.87
CA ALA A 106 -0.18 -19.38 12.52
C ALA A 106 1.06 -19.65 11.66
N ALA A 107 1.12 -20.78 10.95
CA ALA A 107 2.24 -21.10 10.06
C ALA A 107 2.38 -20.16 8.85
N ASN A 108 1.30 -19.45 8.49
CA ASN A 108 1.22 -18.56 7.33
C ASN A 108 1.24 -17.07 7.73
N LEU A 109 1.40 -16.77 9.02
CA LEU A 109 1.26 -15.44 9.59
C LEU A 109 2.51 -15.12 10.41
N LYS A 110 3.34 -14.20 9.91
CA LYS A 110 4.55 -13.77 10.61
C LYS A 110 4.80 -12.29 10.36
N TYR A 111 4.94 -11.52 11.43
CA TYR A 111 5.24 -10.09 11.42
C TYR A 111 6.12 -9.74 12.62
N ASP A 112 7.33 -10.30 12.66
CA ASP A 112 8.30 -10.02 13.74
C ASP A 112 8.68 -8.53 13.70
N ALA A 113 8.97 -7.96 14.87
CA ALA A 113 9.39 -6.57 14.95
C ALA A 113 10.69 -6.32 14.16
N TYR A 114 10.70 -5.24 13.40
CA TYR A 114 11.92 -4.75 12.78
C TYR A 114 12.79 -4.03 13.81
N VAL A 115 14.10 -4.05 13.57
CA VAL A 115 15.12 -3.35 14.35
C VAL A 115 15.90 -2.41 13.44
N ALA A 116 16.67 -1.49 14.01
CA ALA A 116 17.39 -0.47 13.24
C ALA A 116 18.28 -1.05 12.12
N THR A 117 18.93 -2.18 12.38
CA THR A 117 19.81 -2.84 11.41
C THR A 117 19.09 -3.35 10.16
N ASP A 118 17.77 -3.58 10.24
CA ASP A 118 16.98 -4.00 9.08
C ASP A 118 16.88 -2.90 8.01
N PHE A 119 17.08 -1.64 8.40
CA PHE A 119 17.00 -0.47 7.51
C PHE A 119 18.35 0.17 7.18
N ASN A 120 19.45 -0.31 7.78
CA ASN A 120 20.80 0.08 7.39
C ASN A 120 21.12 -0.46 5.98
N ALA A 121 22.13 0.10 5.30
CA ALA A 121 22.54 -0.39 3.99
C ALA A 121 22.82 -1.90 3.99
N GLY A 122 22.16 -2.65 3.10
CA GLY A 122 22.24 -4.12 3.05
C GLY A 122 21.33 -4.85 4.06
N GLY A 123 20.58 -4.13 4.89
CA GLY A 123 19.56 -4.66 5.78
C GLY A 123 18.34 -5.20 5.01
N LEU A 124 17.48 -5.95 5.71
CA LEU A 124 16.30 -6.62 5.14
C LEU A 124 15.42 -5.68 4.30
N GLU A 125 15.20 -4.46 4.80
CA GLU A 125 14.36 -3.44 4.17
C GLU A 125 15.17 -2.38 3.40
N ASN A 126 16.47 -2.61 3.18
CA ASN A 126 17.36 -1.68 2.48
C ASN A 126 18.49 -2.36 1.71
N ALA A 127 18.14 -3.43 0.99
CA ALA A 127 19.05 -4.18 0.12
C ALA A 127 19.27 -3.51 -1.27
N THR A 128 18.70 -2.33 -1.52
CA THR A 128 18.84 -1.62 -2.81
C THR A 128 20.24 -1.03 -3.00
N THR A 129 20.69 -0.90 -4.24
CA THR A 129 21.96 -0.23 -4.60
C THR A 129 21.68 0.91 -5.58
N PRO A 130 21.99 2.19 -5.24
CA PRO A 130 22.48 2.65 -3.94
C PRO A 130 21.45 2.43 -2.82
N ALA A 131 21.94 2.24 -1.60
CA ALA A 131 21.08 2.12 -0.43
C ALA A 131 20.43 3.47 -0.10
N LEU A 132 19.22 3.42 0.45
CA LEU A 132 18.55 4.60 0.97
C LEU A 132 19.12 4.95 2.36
N THR A 133 18.86 6.16 2.85
CA THR A 133 19.05 6.44 4.27
C THR A 133 18.05 5.59 5.09
N PRO A 134 18.36 5.22 6.35
CA PRO A 134 17.47 4.35 7.14
C PRO A 134 16.03 4.89 7.27
N VAL A 135 15.85 6.20 7.42
CA VAL A 135 14.52 6.82 7.48
C VAL A 135 13.77 6.75 6.15
N ARG A 136 14.47 6.86 5.02
CA ARG A 136 13.85 6.71 3.69
C ARG A 136 13.49 5.25 3.41
N ALA A 137 14.35 4.29 3.79
CA ALA A 137 14.03 2.87 3.74
C ALA A 137 12.79 2.54 4.59
N LEU A 138 12.68 3.11 5.80
CA LEU A 138 11.51 2.98 6.65
C LEU A 138 10.24 3.56 6.00
N LEU A 139 10.33 4.75 5.42
CA LEU A 139 9.18 5.36 4.72
C LEU A 139 8.75 4.52 3.51
N ARG A 140 9.68 3.93 2.77
CA ARG A 140 9.38 3.01 1.66
C ARG A 140 8.59 1.81 2.14
N GLU A 141 9.04 1.15 3.21
CA GLU A 141 8.32 0.02 3.81
C GLU A 141 6.92 0.42 4.32
N ILE A 142 6.79 1.59 4.95
CA ILE A 142 5.48 2.10 5.38
C ILE A 142 4.55 2.34 4.18
N LEU A 143 5.02 2.97 3.10
CA LEU A 143 4.21 3.24 1.91
C LEU A 143 3.83 1.95 1.17
N GLU A 144 4.73 0.96 1.12
CA GLU A 144 4.44 -0.36 0.56
C GLU A 144 3.37 -1.09 1.39
N GLU A 145 3.50 -1.08 2.71
CA GLU A 145 2.54 -1.66 3.63
C GLU A 145 1.16 -0.99 3.50
N ARG A 146 1.11 0.34 3.42
CA ARG A 146 -0.13 1.10 3.15
C ARG A 146 -0.78 0.67 1.84
N TYR A 147 0.01 0.51 0.79
CA TYR A 147 -0.49 0.12 -0.53
C TYR A 147 -1.13 -1.28 -0.54
N VAL A 148 -0.54 -2.25 0.16
CA VAL A 148 -1.12 -3.59 0.35
C VAL A 148 -2.36 -3.55 1.25
N THR A 149 -2.29 -2.78 2.34
CA THR A 149 -3.34 -2.71 3.37
C THR A 149 -4.61 -2.05 2.85
N PHE A 150 -4.49 -1.04 1.98
CA PHE A 150 -5.62 -0.30 1.44
C PHE A 150 -6.27 -0.99 0.25
N MET A 151 -5.94 -2.26 -0.01
CA MET A 151 -6.49 -3.00 -1.14
C MET A 151 -8.03 -2.95 -1.11
N GLY A 152 -8.61 -2.45 -2.20
CA GLY A 152 -10.04 -2.20 -2.34
C GLY A 152 -10.40 -0.72 -2.18
N GLN A 153 -9.67 0.04 -1.36
CA GLN A 153 -9.96 1.43 -1.02
C GLN A 153 -9.37 2.45 -2.00
N ILE A 154 -9.94 3.65 -2.02
CA ILE A 154 -9.44 4.77 -2.82
C ILE A 154 -8.08 5.30 -2.31
N GLU A 155 -7.75 5.02 -1.05
CA GLU A 155 -6.53 5.55 -0.42
C GLU A 155 -5.24 5.08 -1.10
N GLY A 156 -5.21 3.86 -1.66
CA GLY A 156 -4.08 3.41 -2.46
C GLY A 156 -3.83 4.31 -3.69
N PHE A 157 -4.90 4.81 -4.32
CA PHE A 157 -4.80 5.76 -5.43
C PHE A 157 -4.43 7.17 -4.95
N ASN A 158 -4.88 7.59 -3.78
CA ASN A 158 -4.50 8.88 -3.19
C ASN A 158 -3.01 8.91 -2.82
N ASP A 159 -2.50 7.87 -2.15
CA ASP A 159 -1.11 7.80 -1.71
C ASP A 159 -0.11 7.78 -2.86
N VAL A 160 -0.38 7.01 -3.91
CA VAL A 160 0.48 6.98 -5.11
C VAL A 160 0.63 8.36 -5.73
N ARG A 161 -0.45 9.15 -5.76
CA ARG A 161 -0.43 10.51 -6.33
C ARG A 161 0.17 11.54 -5.38
N ARG A 162 -0.06 11.40 -4.07
CA ARG A 162 0.52 12.28 -3.04
C ARG A 162 2.04 12.12 -2.96
N THR A 163 2.55 10.91 -3.19
CA THR A 163 3.98 10.59 -3.08
C THR A 163 4.68 10.54 -4.45
N VAL A 164 4.06 11.07 -5.51
CA VAL A 164 4.56 10.93 -6.88
C VAL A 164 5.97 11.47 -7.08
N ASN A 165 6.35 12.53 -6.37
CA ASN A 165 7.67 13.16 -6.44
C ASN A 165 8.72 12.48 -5.55
N GLU A 166 8.34 11.51 -4.72
CA GLU A 166 9.24 10.77 -3.82
C GLU A 166 9.72 9.47 -4.48
N THR A 167 10.45 9.59 -5.59
CA THR A 167 10.79 8.49 -6.50
C THR A 167 11.60 7.36 -5.88
N ASP A 168 12.28 7.60 -4.76
CA ASP A 168 13.08 6.65 -4.00
C ASP A 168 12.26 5.77 -3.03
N ILE A 169 11.09 6.23 -2.60
CA ILE A 169 10.24 5.51 -1.62
C ILE A 169 8.83 5.21 -2.10
N ARG A 170 8.34 5.89 -3.15
CA ARG A 170 6.98 5.67 -3.66
C ARG A 170 6.83 4.24 -4.16
N VAL A 171 5.61 3.73 -4.13
CA VAL A 171 5.28 2.45 -4.76
C VAL A 171 5.50 2.57 -6.27
N PRO A 172 6.41 1.77 -6.88
CA PRO A 172 6.85 1.94 -8.26
C PRO A 172 5.85 1.33 -9.25
N LEU A 173 4.70 1.97 -9.39
CA LEU A 173 3.67 1.55 -10.33
C LEU A 173 4.02 1.97 -11.77
N THR A 174 3.88 1.02 -12.69
CA THR A 174 3.99 1.28 -14.13
C THR A 174 2.59 1.46 -14.73
N PRO A 175 2.36 2.52 -15.54
CA PRO A 175 1.14 2.64 -16.33
C PRO A 175 0.95 1.44 -17.27
N ASN A 176 -0.28 0.95 -17.41
CA ASN A 176 -0.59 -0.09 -18.38
C ASN A 176 -0.56 0.44 -19.83
N VAL A 177 -0.82 1.73 -20.00
CA VAL A 177 -0.82 2.47 -21.28
C VAL A 177 -0.16 3.82 -21.05
N GLY A 178 0.68 4.26 -21.99
CA GLY A 178 1.41 5.52 -21.89
C GLY A 178 2.57 5.47 -20.90
N ASN A 179 3.07 6.64 -20.50
CA ASN A 179 4.24 6.80 -19.62
C ASN A 179 3.95 7.60 -18.33
N GLN A 180 2.70 7.99 -18.10
CA GLN A 180 2.28 8.80 -16.95
C GLN A 180 1.12 8.15 -16.20
N LEU A 181 1.15 8.22 -14.86
CA LEU A 181 0.00 7.93 -14.03
C LEU A 181 -0.89 9.19 -13.94
N PRO A 182 -2.22 9.05 -14.00
CA PRO A 182 -3.12 10.19 -13.88
C PRO A 182 -3.06 10.81 -12.48
N ALA A 183 -3.04 12.13 -12.42
CA ALA A 183 -3.05 12.93 -11.20
C ALA A 183 -4.46 13.16 -10.63
N ARG A 184 -5.53 12.98 -11.44
CA ARG A 184 -6.92 13.20 -11.04
C ARG A 184 -7.90 12.46 -11.97
N PHE A 185 -9.18 12.45 -11.60
CA PHE A 185 -10.26 12.03 -12.49
C PHE A 185 -10.72 13.16 -13.41
N LEU A 186 -11.41 12.78 -14.48
CA LEU A 186 -12.08 13.72 -15.38
C LEU A 186 -13.25 14.40 -14.66
N TYR A 187 -13.52 15.64 -15.05
CA TYR A 187 -14.80 16.27 -14.71
C TYR A 187 -15.93 15.54 -15.44
N PRO A 188 -17.07 15.26 -14.78
CA PRO A 188 -18.24 14.71 -15.44
C PRO A 188 -18.71 15.65 -16.55
N GLN A 189 -19.09 15.11 -17.71
CA GLN A 189 -19.55 15.93 -18.83
C GLN A 189 -20.77 16.79 -18.44
N SER A 190 -21.66 16.25 -17.60
CA SER A 190 -22.82 17.00 -17.09
C SER A 190 -22.45 18.26 -16.31
N GLU A 191 -21.32 18.25 -15.59
CA GLU A 191 -20.81 19.44 -14.90
C GLU A 191 -20.28 20.47 -15.91
N VAL A 192 -19.54 20.01 -16.92
CA VAL A 192 -19.02 20.88 -17.98
C VAL A 192 -20.15 21.61 -18.72
N ASP A 193 -21.24 20.91 -19.02
CA ASP A 193 -22.35 21.47 -19.80
C ASP A 193 -23.28 22.39 -18.99
N ARG A 194 -23.39 22.17 -17.68
CA ARG A 194 -24.42 22.82 -16.84
C ARG A 194 -23.87 23.78 -15.78
N ASN A 195 -22.58 23.73 -15.48
CA ASN A 195 -21.96 24.52 -14.44
C ASN A 195 -20.93 25.50 -15.04
N SER A 196 -21.29 26.78 -15.12
CA SER A 196 -20.39 27.83 -15.61
C SER A 196 -19.16 28.08 -14.72
N SER A 197 -19.11 27.46 -13.53
CA SER A 197 -17.96 27.54 -12.61
C SER A 197 -16.93 26.41 -12.81
N VAL A 198 -17.09 25.55 -13.83
CA VAL A 198 -16.09 24.52 -14.16
C VAL A 198 -14.76 25.19 -14.56
N PRO A 199 -13.58 24.62 -14.21
CA PRO A 199 -12.30 25.22 -14.57
C PRO A 199 -12.17 25.46 -16.08
N THR A 200 -11.64 26.63 -16.44
CA THR A 200 -11.41 27.02 -17.84
C THR A 200 -9.98 27.54 -18.00
N PRO A 201 -9.10 26.84 -18.76
CA PRO A 201 -9.35 25.58 -19.44
C PRO A 201 -9.53 24.41 -18.45
N ILE A 202 -10.24 23.36 -18.89
CA ILE A 202 -10.40 22.14 -18.10
C ILE A 202 -9.03 21.44 -18.03
N PRO A 203 -8.48 21.20 -16.83
CA PRO A 203 -7.19 20.54 -16.69
C PRO A 203 -7.30 19.07 -17.12
N SER A 204 -6.31 18.61 -17.90
CA SER A 204 -6.16 17.19 -18.22
C SER A 204 -5.82 16.36 -16.97
N ILE A 205 -6.11 15.06 -17.03
CA ILE A 205 -5.77 14.09 -15.98
C ILE A 205 -4.26 14.00 -15.69
N PHE A 206 -3.40 14.48 -16.60
CA PHE A 206 -1.94 14.49 -16.44
C PHE A 206 -1.36 15.82 -15.96
N VAL A 207 -2.19 16.86 -15.81
CA VAL A 207 -1.73 18.13 -15.24
C VAL A 207 -1.49 17.97 -13.73
N PRO A 208 -0.28 18.26 -13.21
CA PRO A 208 0.02 18.17 -11.79
C PRO A 208 -0.97 18.97 -10.94
N THR A 209 -1.46 18.33 -9.87
CA THR A 209 -2.21 18.99 -8.80
C THR A 209 -1.31 19.92 -8.00
N THR A 210 -1.88 20.93 -7.35
CA THR A 210 -1.12 21.93 -6.56
C THR A 210 -0.19 21.31 -5.52
N VAL A 211 -0.56 20.16 -4.94
CA VAL A 211 0.28 19.42 -3.98
C VAL A 211 1.57 18.86 -4.59
N ASN A 212 1.63 18.76 -5.92
CA ASN A 212 2.71 18.15 -6.69
C ASN A 212 3.40 19.14 -7.66
N GLN A 213 3.08 20.43 -7.59
CA GLN A 213 3.69 21.49 -8.40
C GLN A 213 5.00 21.98 -7.79
#